data_AF-A0A6I2FYL0-F1
#
_entry.id   AF-A0A6I2FYL0-F1
#
_cell.length_a   1.000
_cell.length_b   1.000
_cell.length_c   1.000
_cell.angle_alpha   90.00
_cell.angle_beta   90.00
_cell.angle_gamma   90.00
#
_symmetry.space_group_name_H-M   'P 1'
#
loop_
_entity.id
_entity.type
_entity.pdbx_description
1 polymer ?
#
loop_
_entity_poly.entity_id
_entity_poly.type
_entity_poly.pdbx_seq_one_letter_code
_entity_poly.pdbx_strand_id
1 'polypeptide(L)'
;MQQWLSPDLVQTTGAAMATVIGAVTAWQAREVAKLRERVAALEDQAASDQRRFRDAIRLIRALQSHIDELLTFLRLHVPGQEPPLAKYRIPATLEEEI
;
A
#
# COMPACT_ATOMS: atom_id res chain seq x y z
N MET A 1 4.66 50.19 -37.36
CA MET A 1 4.46 48.72 -37.19
C MET A 1 5.69 47.86 -37.53
N GLN A 2 6.88 48.41 -37.84
CA GLN A 2 8.09 47.61 -38.16
C GLN A 2 9.08 47.42 -37.00
N GLN A 3 8.94 48.17 -35.90
CA GLN A 3 9.80 48.01 -34.70
C GLN A 3 9.48 46.77 -33.86
N TRP A 4 8.31 46.13 -34.06
CA TRP A 4 7.86 44.96 -33.31
C TRP A 4 8.42 43.63 -33.87
N LEU A 5 9.05 43.66 -35.05
CA LEU A 5 9.68 42.53 -35.72
C LEU A 5 11.20 42.74 -35.86
N SER A 6 11.82 43.44 -34.91
CA SER A 6 13.28 43.48 -34.85
C SER A 6 13.78 42.09 -34.45
N PRO A 7 14.75 41.51 -35.18
CA PRO A 7 15.24 40.16 -34.95
C PRO A 7 15.75 39.94 -33.52
N ASP A 8 16.38 40.96 -32.92
CA ASP A 8 16.82 40.93 -31.53
C ASP A 8 15.67 40.77 -30.53
N LEU A 9 14.52 41.40 -30.80
CA LEU A 9 13.36 41.36 -29.89
C LEU A 9 12.64 40.01 -29.98
N VAL A 10 12.54 39.44 -31.18
CA VAL A 10 12.01 38.08 -31.39
C VAL A 10 12.94 37.03 -30.76
N GLN A 11 14.25 37.18 -30.92
CA GLN A 11 15.24 36.24 -30.37
C GLN A 11 15.29 36.28 -28.84
N THR A 12 15.31 37.47 -28.24
CA THR A 12 15.29 37.63 -26.77
C THR A 12 14.00 37.11 -26.17
N THR A 13 12.85 37.36 -26.80
CA THR A 13 11.56 36.82 -26.36
C THR A 13 11.52 35.29 -26.49
N GLY A 14 12.03 34.73 -27.59
CA GLY A 14 12.14 33.29 -27.79
C GLY A 14 13.06 32.62 -26.76
N ALA A 15 14.22 33.21 -26.47
CA ALA A 15 15.14 32.72 -25.45
C ALA A 15 14.54 32.79 -24.04
N ALA A 16 13.83 33.87 -23.72
CA ALA A 16 13.13 34.01 -22.44
C ALA A 16 12.04 32.94 -22.28
N MET A 17 11.22 32.70 -23.31
CA MET A 17 10.19 31.65 -23.27
C MET A 17 10.80 30.25 -23.16
N ALA A 18 11.86 29.95 -23.91
CA ALA A 18 12.56 28.67 -23.82
C ALA A 18 13.11 28.41 -22.41
N THR A 19 13.61 29.45 -21.74
CA THR A 19 14.12 29.37 -20.36
C THR A 19 13.00 29.06 -19.36
N VAL A 20 11.85 29.73 -19.50
CA VAL A 20 10.68 29.48 -18.64
C VAL A 20 10.15 28.06 -18.84
N ILE A 21 9.99 27.61 -20.09
CA ILE A 21 9.56 26.24 -20.39
C ILE A 21 10.54 25.24 -19.80
N GLY A 22 11.85 25.43 -20.01
CA GLY A 22 12.88 24.56 -19.44
C GLY A 22 12.83 24.49 -17.91
N ALA A 23 12.64 25.62 -17.24
CA ALA A 23 12.53 25.69 -15.79
C ALA A 23 11.27 24.95 -15.28
N VAL A 24 10.12 25.15 -15.91
CA VAL A 24 8.87 24.46 -15.56
C VAL A 24 8.97 22.97 -15.81
N THR A 25 9.54 22.55 -16.95
CA THR A 25 9.73 21.13 -17.28
C THR A 25 10.68 20.46 -16.28
N ALA A 26 11.77 21.11 -15.89
CA ALA A 26 12.69 20.58 -14.88
C ALA A 26 12.01 20.45 -13.50
N TRP A 27 11.20 21.43 -13.11
CA TRP A 27 10.42 21.37 -11.87
C TRP A 27 9.38 20.24 -11.90
N GLN A 28 8.62 20.12 -12.99
CA GLN A 28 7.66 19.03 -13.19
C GLN A 28 8.33 17.66 -13.14
N ALA A 29 9.46 17.50 -13.83
CA ALA A 29 10.22 16.24 -13.82
C ALA A 29 10.67 15.87 -12.41
N ARG A 30 11.10 16.86 -11.61
CA ARG A 30 11.47 16.64 -10.21
C ARG A 30 10.28 16.24 -9.34
N GLU A 31 9.12 16.85 -9.54
CA GLU A 31 7.93 16.52 -8.75
C GLU A 31 7.37 15.13 -9.12
N VAL A 32 7.39 14.79 -10.41
CA VAL A 32 7.06 13.44 -10.89
C VAL A 32 8.03 12.40 -10.31
N ALA A 33 9.34 12.71 -10.26
CA ALA A 33 10.32 11.80 -9.66
C ALA A 33 10.02 11.51 -8.18
N LYS A 34 9.71 12.55 -7.38
CA LYS A 34 9.30 12.38 -5.97
C LYS A 34 8.03 11.54 -5.81
N LEU A 35 7.03 11.78 -6.66
CA LEU A 35 5.78 11.03 -6.61
C LEU A 35 6.02 9.55 -6.96
N ARG A 36 6.82 9.28 -7.98
CA ARG A 36 7.20 7.90 -8.36
C ARG A 36 7.93 7.18 -7.22
N GLU A 37 8.85 7.86 -6.55
CA GLU A 37 9.57 7.30 -5.40
C GLU A 37 8.60 6.94 -4.25
N ARG A 38 7.65 7.83 -3.94
CA ARG A 38 6.63 7.54 -2.93
C ARG A 38 5.70 6.39 -3.31
N VAL A 39 5.30 6.32 -4.58
CA VAL A 39 4.47 5.21 -5.08
C VAL A 39 5.23 3.90 -4.95
N ALA A 40 6.49 3.84 -5.37
CA ALA A 40 7.32 2.65 -5.22
C ALA A 40 7.45 2.21 -3.75
N ALA A 41 7.67 3.16 -2.83
CA ALA A 41 7.74 2.86 -1.40
C ALA A 41 6.40 2.31 -0.84
N LEU A 42 5.26 2.85 -1.30
CA LEU A 42 3.94 2.37 -0.92
C LEU A 42 3.65 0.97 -1.49
N GLU A 43 4.06 0.69 -2.72
CA GLU A 43 3.93 -0.63 -3.35
C GLU A 43 4.76 -1.68 -2.61
N ASP A 44 6.02 -1.36 -2.27
CA ASP A 44 6.88 -2.23 -1.47
C ASP A 44 6.29 -2.50 -0.07
N GLN A 45 5.76 -1.45 0.56
CA GLN A 45 5.10 -1.59 1.86
C GLN A 45 3.85 -2.47 1.77
N ALA A 46 3.01 -2.28 0.75
CA ALA A 46 1.83 -3.11 0.53
C ALA A 46 2.19 -4.59 0.30
N ALA A 47 3.24 -4.86 -0.48
CA ALA A 47 3.73 -6.22 -0.70
C ALA A 47 4.25 -6.87 0.60
N SER A 48 4.96 -6.10 1.42
CA SER A 48 5.41 -6.54 2.76
C SER A 48 4.24 -6.84 3.67
N ASP A 49 3.26 -5.93 3.76
CA ASP A 49 2.09 -6.08 4.63
C ASP A 49 1.24 -7.27 4.20
N GLN A 50 1.06 -7.50 2.90
CA GLN A 50 0.36 -8.68 2.38
C GLN A 50 1.04 -10.00 2.82
N ARG A 51 2.39 -10.05 2.86
CA ARG A 51 3.11 -11.23 3.36
C ARG A 51 2.86 -11.42 4.85
N ARG A 52 2.96 -10.35 5.64
CA ARG A 52 2.72 -10.37 7.09
C ARG A 52 1.30 -10.81 7.43
N PHE A 53 0.29 -10.31 6.70
CA PHE A 53 -1.10 -10.75 6.88
C PHE A 53 -1.27 -12.24 6.59
N ARG A 54 -0.70 -12.73 5.50
CA ARG A 54 -0.73 -14.16 5.14
C ARG A 54 -0.12 -15.05 6.22
N ASP A 55 1.01 -14.63 6.79
CA ASP A 55 1.66 -15.38 7.86
C ASP A 55 0.85 -15.34 9.16
N ALA A 56 0.22 -14.20 9.48
CA ALA A 56 -0.70 -14.10 10.61
C ALA A 56 -1.92 -15.03 10.45
N ILE A 57 -2.51 -15.12 9.26
CA ILE A 57 -3.63 -16.03 8.98
C ILE A 57 -3.22 -17.49 9.14
N ARG A 58 -2.04 -17.87 8.63
CA ARG A 58 -1.50 -19.22 8.81
C ARG A 58 -1.35 -19.56 10.30
N LEU A 59 -0.84 -18.62 11.09
CA LEU A 59 -0.72 -18.79 12.54
C LEU A 59 -2.10 -18.94 13.20
N ILE A 60 -3.09 -18.11 12.84
CA ILE A 60 -4.45 -18.21 13.38
C ILE A 60 -5.05 -19.59 13.10
N ARG A 61 -4.93 -20.11 11.87
CA ARG A 61 -5.39 -21.46 11.52
C ARG A 61 -4.68 -22.56 12.32
N ALA A 62 -3.36 -22.44 12.48
CA ALA A 62 -2.60 -23.39 13.29
C ALA A 62 -3.05 -23.39 14.76
N LEU A 63 -3.31 -22.20 15.32
CA LEU A 63 -3.85 -22.06 16.67
C LEU A 63 -5.25 -22.65 16.81
N GLN A 64 -6.13 -22.44 15.82
CA GLN A 64 -7.47 -23.04 15.81
C GLN A 64 -7.38 -24.57 15.80
N SER A 65 -6.58 -25.14 14.91
CA SER A 65 -6.36 -26.60 14.86
C SER A 65 -5.83 -27.13 16.20
N HIS A 66 -4.89 -26.42 16.81
CA HIS A 66 -4.35 -26.82 18.11
C HIS A 66 -5.39 -26.73 19.22
N ILE A 67 -6.24 -25.71 19.22
CA ILE A 67 -7.37 -25.61 20.16
C ILE A 67 -8.32 -26.79 19.96
N ASP A 68 -8.65 -27.16 18.73
CA ASP A 68 -9.54 -28.30 18.43
C ASP A 68 -8.95 -29.64 18.92
N GLU A 69 -7.64 -29.84 18.78
CA GLU A 69 -6.91 -30.97 19.34
C GLU A 69 -7.01 -31.00 20.87
N LEU A 70 -6.76 -29.86 21.53
CA LEU A 70 -6.88 -29.74 22.98
C LEU A 70 -8.31 -30.00 23.47
N LEU A 71 -9.32 -29.53 22.74
CA LEU A 71 -10.72 -29.78 23.07
C LEU A 71 -11.08 -31.26 22.93
N THR A 72 -10.59 -31.91 21.87
CA THR A 72 -10.71 -33.36 21.71
C THR A 72 -10.07 -34.10 22.89
N PHE A 73 -8.85 -33.74 23.26
CA PHE A 73 -8.14 -34.33 24.40
C PHE A 73 -8.90 -34.13 25.71
N LEU A 74 -9.41 -32.93 25.97
CA LEU A 74 -10.16 -32.62 27.19
C LEU A 74 -11.49 -33.38 27.27
N ARG A 75 -12.21 -33.53 26.16
CA ARG A 75 -13.47 -34.29 26.09
C ARG A 75 -13.30 -35.77 26.43
N LEU A 76 -12.14 -36.35 26.13
CA LEU A 76 -11.81 -37.72 26.54
C LEU A 76 -11.71 -37.87 28.06
N HIS A 77 -11.27 -36.82 28.76
CA HIS A 77 -11.02 -36.85 30.21
C HIS A 77 -12.19 -36.30 31.04
N VAL A 78 -12.99 -35.39 30.49
CA VAL A 78 -14.15 -34.78 31.15
C VAL A 78 -15.38 -34.87 30.23
N PRO A 79 -16.03 -36.04 30.16
CA PRO A 79 -17.19 -36.23 29.30
C PRO A 79 -18.35 -35.35 29.77
N GLY A 80 -18.97 -34.61 28.84
CA GLY A 80 -20.16 -33.80 29.07
C GLY A 80 -19.92 -32.33 29.43
N GLN A 81 -18.67 -31.88 29.55
CA GLN A 81 -18.37 -30.44 29.58
C GLN A 81 -18.03 -29.94 28.18
N GLU A 82 -18.76 -28.92 27.73
CA GLU A 82 -18.40 -28.17 26.53
C GLU A 82 -17.68 -26.87 26.91
N PRO A 83 -16.62 -26.50 26.16
CA PRO A 83 -15.97 -25.21 26.34
C PRO A 83 -16.97 -24.07 26.09
N PRO A 84 -16.81 -22.92 26.77
CA PRO A 84 -17.65 -21.76 26.54
C PRO A 84 -17.50 -21.27 25.10
N LEU A 85 -18.62 -20.86 24.50
CA LEU A 85 -18.62 -20.29 23.15
C LEU A 85 -17.69 -19.08 23.08
N ALA A 86 -16.93 -19.00 21.98
CA ALA A 86 -16.08 -17.88 21.68
C ALA A 86 -16.88 -16.57 21.66
N LYS A 87 -16.38 -15.55 22.38
CA LYS A 87 -17.01 -14.21 22.47
C LYS A 87 -16.47 -13.21 21.45
N TYR A 88 -15.61 -13.63 20.53
CA TYR A 88 -15.06 -12.76 19.50
C TYR A 88 -15.93 -12.77 18.25
N ARG A 89 -15.96 -11.64 17.55
CA ARG A 89 -16.59 -11.53 16.23
C ARG A 89 -15.48 -11.49 15.18
N ILE A 90 -15.53 -12.40 14.21
CA ILE A 90 -14.64 -12.36 13.06
C ILE A 90 -15.05 -11.14 12.21
N PRO A 91 -14.14 -10.22 11.89
CA PRO A 91 -14.43 -9.12 10.97
C PRO A 91 -14.74 -9.66 9.57
N ALA A 92 -15.70 -9.05 8.86
CA ALA A 92 -16.10 -9.48 7.52
C ALA A 92 -14.93 -9.57 6.53
N THR A 93 -13.91 -8.70 6.69
CA THR A 93 -12.70 -8.71 5.86
C THR A 93 -11.82 -9.96 6.03
N LEU A 94 -12.05 -10.75 7.08
CA LEU A 94 -11.28 -11.96 7.41
C LEU A 94 -12.12 -13.25 7.27
N GLU A 95 -13.43 -13.14 7.01
CA GLU A 95 -14.32 -14.30 6.89
C GLU A 95 -13.98 -15.18 5.67
N GLU A 96 -13.49 -14.58 4.57
CA GLU A 96 -13.07 -15.33 3.37
C GLU A 96 -11.68 -15.98 3.53
N GLU A 97 -10.88 -15.51 4.49
CA GLU A 97 -9.46 -15.86 4.62
C GLU A 97 -9.17 -16.87 5.73
N ILE A 98 -10.11 -17.17 6.63
CA ILE A 98 -9.97 -18.16 7.72
C ILE A 98 -10.63 -19.46 7.28
#